data_AF-A0A7W0TJK2-F1
#
_entry.id   AF-A0A7W0TJK2-F1
#
_cell.length_a   1.000
_cell.length_b   1.000
_cell.length_c   1.000
_cell.angle_alpha   90.00
_cell.angle_beta   90.00
_cell.angle_gamma   90.00
#
_symmetry.space_group_name_H-M   'P 1'
#
loop_
_entity.id
_entity.type
_entity.pdbx_description
1 polymer ?
#
loop_
_entity_poly.entity_id
_entity_poly.type
_entity_poly.pdbx_seq_one_letter_code
_entity_poly.pdbx_strand_id
1 'polypeptide(L)'
;MADGPGHRPGARRRARGGDRRISDPRHFDGALALGREHGARAGGAGARRPIARPQPAPAKSARLLDRAIACVRDRRTWRDLGYMLLLGPVGISAGAIAIGLWSGAFAALLAPAVASGAPAGSLLDDLDSAGMAAVAAASIPLAVLAAIVTRGLAAGCAALAEGLLAEDRAELEQRISSLKATRSGAVDSADARLRRIERDLHDGAQHRLAYIAMELGRARAKLATDPDQVDALLAEAHDESKVAMRELRDLVRGIHPSVLSDRGLDAALSGLAERASVPVEIRGGFEGRLPPAVETAAYYVVAETLTNVGRHSGATAAHVELQRDGDQL
;
A
#
# COMPACT_ATOMS: atom_id res chain seq x y z
N MET A 1 -83.09 13.66 -6.52
CA MET A 1 -82.77 13.09 -5.19
C MET A 1 -81.26 12.92 -5.16
N ALA A 2 -80.56 14.04 -4.90
CA ALA A 2 -79.81 14.32 -3.67
C ALA A 2 -78.32 14.07 -3.96
N ASP A 3 -77.33 14.86 -3.56
CA ASP A 3 -77.17 16.22 -3.04
C ASP A 3 -75.63 16.46 -3.14
N GLY A 4 -75.14 17.70 -3.26
CA GLY A 4 -73.73 18.03 -3.52
C GLY A 4 -72.78 17.84 -2.31
N PRO A 5 -71.71 18.65 -2.12
CA PRO A 5 -70.87 19.43 -3.06
C PRO A 5 -69.35 19.41 -2.66
N GLY A 6 -68.49 20.22 -3.32
CA GLY A 6 -67.20 20.66 -2.74
C GLY A 6 -65.99 20.77 -3.70
N HIS A 7 -65.93 21.76 -4.60
CA HIS A 7 -65.20 23.04 -4.45
C HIS A 7 -63.68 23.01 -4.77
N ARG A 8 -63.37 23.16 -6.08
CA ARG A 8 -62.62 24.25 -6.77
C ARG A 8 -61.28 24.84 -6.24
N PRO A 9 -60.49 25.50 -7.13
CA PRO A 9 -59.02 25.39 -7.23
C PRO A 9 -58.24 26.68 -6.83
N GLY A 10 -56.94 26.55 -6.56
CA GLY A 10 -55.97 27.66 -6.51
C GLY A 10 -54.89 27.46 -7.58
N ALA A 11 -54.82 28.28 -8.63
CA ALA A 11 -54.31 29.65 -8.68
C ALA A 11 -52.78 29.74 -8.96
N ARG A 12 -52.49 29.85 -10.27
CA ARG A 12 -51.47 30.67 -10.94
C ARG A 12 -50.35 31.29 -10.07
N ARG A 13 -49.10 31.09 -10.51
CA ARG A 13 -48.17 32.20 -10.74
C ARG A 13 -47.09 31.86 -11.78
N ARG A 14 -47.21 32.49 -12.96
CA ARG A 14 -46.09 32.76 -13.88
C ARG A 14 -45.37 34.01 -13.38
N ALA A 15 -44.05 33.96 -13.30
CA ALA A 15 -43.13 35.11 -13.36
C ALA A 15 -41.85 34.58 -14.04
N ARG A 16 -41.59 34.86 -15.32
CA ARG A 16 -40.94 36.06 -15.90
C ARG A 16 -39.50 36.26 -15.41
N GLY A 17 -38.55 35.99 -16.32
CA GLY A 17 -37.40 36.86 -16.59
C GLY A 17 -36.17 36.69 -15.70
N GLY A 18 -35.04 36.35 -16.31
CA GLY A 18 -33.74 36.45 -15.65
C GLY A 18 -32.60 35.76 -16.39
N ASP A 19 -32.34 36.18 -17.63
CA ASP A 19 -31.03 36.02 -18.25
C ASP A 19 -29.98 36.68 -17.35
N ARG A 20 -29.03 35.89 -16.82
CA ARG A 20 -27.75 36.39 -16.29
C ARG A 20 -26.66 35.40 -16.65
N ARG A 21 -26.08 35.63 -17.82
CA ARG A 21 -24.63 35.50 -18.01
C ARG A 21 -23.93 36.23 -16.86
N ILE A 22 -23.12 35.52 -16.09
CA ILE A 22 -22.01 36.11 -15.34
C ILE A 22 -20.78 35.28 -15.68
N SER A 23 -20.09 35.78 -16.71
CA SER A 23 -18.68 35.55 -16.94
C SER A 23 -17.92 36.46 -15.97
N ASP A 24 -17.25 35.91 -14.95
CA ASP A 24 -16.10 36.57 -14.31
C ASP A 24 -15.14 35.51 -13.70
N PRO A 25 -13.91 35.35 -14.22
CA PRO A 25 -12.93 34.37 -13.77
C PRO A 25 -12.03 34.89 -12.65
N ARG A 26 -12.59 35.27 -11.49
CA ARG A 26 -11.81 35.80 -10.35
C ARG A 26 -12.12 35.20 -8.97
N HIS A 27 -12.52 33.94 -8.90
CA HIS A 27 -12.80 33.26 -7.61
C HIS A 27 -12.07 31.93 -7.38
N PHE A 28 -10.91 31.71 -8.00
CA PHE A 28 -10.13 30.48 -7.83
C PHE A 28 -8.76 30.63 -7.14
N ASP A 29 -8.51 31.73 -6.43
CA ASP A 29 -7.29 31.90 -5.61
C ASP A 29 -7.44 31.49 -4.13
N GLY A 30 -8.63 31.06 -3.70
CA GLY A 30 -8.89 30.72 -2.29
C GLY A 30 -8.58 29.28 -1.87
N ALA A 31 -8.44 28.33 -2.79
CA ALA A 31 -8.40 26.91 -2.46
C ALA A 31 -6.98 26.28 -2.40
N LEU A 32 -5.96 26.98 -2.90
CA LEU A 32 -4.56 26.50 -2.89
C LEU A 32 -3.75 27.01 -1.68
N ALA A 33 -4.30 27.94 -0.88
CA ALA A 33 -3.64 28.45 0.31
C ALA A 33 -3.86 27.58 1.57
N LEU A 34 -4.96 26.82 1.66
CA LEU A 34 -5.27 26.00 2.84
C LEU A 34 -4.54 24.64 2.88
N GLY A 35 -3.93 24.21 1.77
CA GLY A 35 -3.17 22.96 1.71
C GLY A 35 -1.72 23.05 2.21
N ARG A 36 -1.14 24.26 2.27
CA ARG A 36 0.28 24.44 2.67
C ARG A 36 0.46 24.63 4.18
N GLU A 37 -0.55 25.10 4.90
CA GLU A 37 -0.41 25.33 6.35
C GLU A 37 -0.64 24.07 7.21
N HIS A 38 -1.30 23.03 6.70
CA HIS A 38 -1.45 21.76 7.42
C HIS A 38 -0.27 20.80 7.27
N GLY A 39 0.62 21.03 6.30
CA GLY A 39 1.87 20.27 6.15
C GLY A 39 2.97 20.68 7.15
N ALA A 40 2.92 21.91 7.68
CA ALA A 40 3.99 22.47 8.51
C ALA A 40 3.82 22.23 10.03
N ARG A 41 2.64 21.79 10.50
CA ARG A 41 2.40 21.47 11.93
C ARG A 41 2.44 19.99 12.30
N ALA A 42 2.63 19.09 11.33
CA ALA A 42 2.89 17.67 11.58
C ALA A 42 4.39 17.34 11.72
N GLY A 43 5.22 18.36 11.99
CA GLY A 43 6.67 18.24 12.23
C GLY A 43 7.07 18.09 13.70
N GLY A 44 6.15 17.66 14.58
CA GLY A 44 6.41 17.51 16.01
C GLY A 44 6.66 16.06 16.42
N ALA A 45 7.91 15.76 16.79
CA ALA A 45 8.29 14.67 17.69
C ALA A 45 7.81 13.25 17.33
N GLY A 46 8.16 12.76 16.15
CA GLY A 46 8.18 11.34 15.86
C GLY A 46 9.47 11.02 15.14
N ALA A 47 10.52 10.68 15.90
CA ALA A 47 11.78 10.20 15.33
C ALA A 47 11.45 9.06 14.36
N ARG A 48 11.50 9.35 13.05
CA ARG A 48 11.34 8.38 11.98
C ARG A 48 12.49 7.38 12.14
N ARG A 49 12.25 6.32 12.91
CA ARG A 49 13.18 5.19 12.97
C ARG A 49 13.38 4.73 11.53
N PRO A 50 14.63 4.61 11.05
CA PRO A 50 14.87 4.15 9.70
C PRO A 50 14.17 2.80 9.53
N ILE A 51 13.30 2.71 8.53
CA ILE A 51 12.65 1.46 8.15
C ILE A 51 13.78 0.47 7.89
N ALA A 52 13.90 -0.53 8.75
CA ALA A 52 14.87 -1.60 8.56
C ALA A 52 14.59 -2.22 7.19
N ARG A 53 15.55 -2.11 6.27
CA ARG A 53 15.45 -2.75 4.96
C ARG A 53 15.11 -4.23 5.17
N PRO A 54 14.20 -4.81 4.36
CA PRO A 54 13.93 -6.23 4.45
C PRO A 54 15.27 -6.97 4.31
N GLN A 55 15.63 -7.72 5.35
CA GLN A 55 16.85 -8.51 5.35
C GLN A 55 16.72 -9.50 4.18
N PRO A 56 17.68 -9.54 3.24
CA PRO A 56 17.59 -10.44 2.10
C PRO A 56 17.45 -11.86 2.63
N ALA A 57 16.44 -12.58 2.15
CA ALA A 57 16.20 -13.97 2.52
C ALA A 57 17.51 -14.76 2.33
N PRO A 58 17.95 -15.56 3.33
CA PRO A 58 19.22 -16.26 3.24
C PRO A 58 19.21 -17.13 1.98
N ALA A 59 20.27 -16.99 1.17
CA ALA A 59 20.47 -17.79 -0.02
C ALA A 59 20.28 -19.27 0.32
N LYS A 60 19.48 -20.00 -0.47
CA LYS A 60 19.09 -21.39 -0.21
C LYS A 60 20.28 -22.35 -0.04
N SER A 61 21.50 -21.94 -0.39
CA SER A 61 22.76 -22.68 -0.31
C SER A 61 23.64 -22.40 0.93
N ALA A 62 23.23 -21.52 1.86
CA ALA A 62 24.06 -21.20 3.03
C ALA A 62 24.29 -22.41 3.95
N ARG A 63 25.56 -22.67 4.29
CA ARG A 63 26.00 -23.79 5.16
C ARG A 63 25.30 -23.67 6.52
N LEU A 64 25.05 -24.79 7.20
CA LEU A 64 24.39 -24.81 8.52
C LEU A 64 25.03 -23.84 9.53
N LEU A 65 26.35 -23.64 9.43
CA LEU A 65 27.12 -22.67 10.21
C LEU A 65 26.72 -21.21 9.95
N ASP A 66 26.49 -20.81 8.70
CA ASP A 66 26.08 -19.44 8.38
C ASP A 66 24.67 -19.13 8.90
N ARG A 67 23.80 -20.14 8.90
CA ARG A 67 22.46 -20.05 9.51
C ARG A 67 22.54 -19.96 11.03
N ALA A 68 23.43 -20.74 11.66
CA ALA A 68 23.65 -20.70 13.10
C ALA A 68 24.21 -19.33 13.54
N ILE A 69 25.18 -18.78 12.81
CA ILE A 69 25.75 -17.46 13.07
C ILE A 69 24.71 -16.36 12.84
N ALA A 70 23.88 -16.46 11.79
CA ALA A 70 22.79 -15.51 11.56
C ALA A 70 21.74 -15.55 12.68
N CYS A 71 21.42 -16.73 13.21
CA CYS A 71 20.46 -16.91 14.30
C CYS A 71 21.01 -16.39 15.63
N VAL A 72 22.30 -16.62 15.93
CA VAL A 72 22.98 -16.07 17.12
C VAL A 72 23.10 -14.55 17.06
N ARG A 73 23.09 -13.95 15.86
CA ARG A 73 23.14 -12.49 15.68
C ARG A 73 21.76 -11.83 15.69
N ASP A 74 20.69 -12.61 15.62
CA ASP A 74 19.32 -12.11 15.67
C ASP A 74 18.88 -11.87 17.11
N ARG A 75 18.56 -10.61 17.41
CA ARG A 75 18.11 -10.15 18.74
C ARG A 75 16.78 -10.78 19.15
N ARG A 76 15.99 -11.22 18.17
CA ARG A 76 14.72 -11.91 18.41
C ARG A 76 14.93 -13.30 18.99
N THR A 77 15.91 -14.04 18.47
CA THR A 77 16.27 -15.37 18.97
C THR A 77 16.71 -15.32 20.43
N TRP A 78 17.46 -14.29 20.85
CA TRP A 78 17.84 -14.13 22.26
C TRP A 78 16.69 -13.76 23.19
N ARG A 79 15.68 -13.04 22.69
CA ARG A 79 14.43 -12.78 23.45
C ARG A 79 13.61 -14.05 23.61
N ASP A 80 13.46 -14.84 22.55
CA ASP A 80 12.76 -16.13 22.59
C ASP A 80 13.50 -17.14 23.50
N LEU A 81 14.84 -17.14 23.46
CA LEU A 81 15.66 -17.94 24.38
C LEU A 81 15.51 -17.45 25.83
N GLY A 82 15.49 -16.14 26.04
CA GLY A 82 15.24 -15.53 27.34
C GLY A 82 13.84 -15.86 27.88
N TYR A 83 12.83 -15.89 27.00
CA TYR A 83 11.48 -16.34 27.32
C TYR A 83 11.46 -17.81 27.73
N MET A 84 12.12 -18.70 26.97
CA MET A 84 12.21 -20.12 27.33
C MET A 84 12.98 -20.33 28.65
N LEU A 85 14.07 -19.58 28.86
CA LEU A 85 14.91 -19.71 30.04
C LEU A 85 14.25 -19.16 31.31
N LEU A 86 13.39 -18.13 31.18
CA LEU A 86 12.74 -17.48 32.31
C LEU A 86 11.37 -18.08 32.63
N LEU A 87 10.53 -18.28 31.61
CA LEU A 87 9.16 -18.76 31.80
C LEU A 87 9.07 -20.29 31.90
N GLY A 88 10.03 -21.01 31.31
CA GLY A 88 10.11 -22.47 31.38
C GLY A 88 10.21 -22.97 32.83
N PRO A 89 11.21 -22.54 33.62
CA PRO A 89 11.34 -22.95 35.02
C PRO A 89 10.15 -22.53 35.88
N VAL A 90 9.58 -21.35 35.66
CA VAL A 90 8.40 -20.86 36.38
C VAL A 90 7.18 -21.73 36.09
N GLY A 91 6.93 -22.07 34.82
CA GLY A 91 5.84 -22.95 34.42
C GLY A 91 6.00 -24.38 34.94
N ILE A 92 7.22 -24.93 34.90
CA ILE A 92 7.53 -26.26 35.47
C ILE A 92 7.28 -26.28 36.98
N SER A 93 7.74 -25.24 37.69
CA SER A 93 7.55 -25.11 39.13
C SER A 93 6.07 -25.00 39.50
N ALA A 94 5.32 -24.17 38.76
CA ALA A 94 3.88 -24.03 38.94
C ALA A 94 3.13 -25.34 38.67
N GLY A 95 3.52 -26.07 37.62
CA GLY A 95 2.98 -27.39 37.29
C GLY A 95 3.26 -28.42 38.39
N ALA A 96 4.49 -28.47 38.90
CA ALA A 96 4.87 -29.38 39.98
C ALA A 96 4.08 -29.10 41.28
N ILE A 97 3.86 -27.82 41.63
CA ILE A 97 3.04 -27.43 42.78
C ILE A 97 1.58 -27.89 42.59
N ALA A 98 1.01 -27.66 41.41
CA ALA A 98 -0.36 -28.08 41.10
C ALA A 98 -0.49 -29.61 41.18
N ILE A 99 0.43 -30.35 40.55
CA ILE A 99 0.46 -31.82 40.58
C ILE A 99 0.58 -32.34 42.01
N GLY A 100 1.46 -31.76 42.83
CA GLY A 100 1.64 -32.16 44.22
C GLY A 100 0.37 -31.97 45.05
N LEU A 101 -0.30 -30.81 44.92
CA LEU A 101 -1.55 -30.52 45.63
C LEU A 101 -2.69 -31.46 45.22
N TRP A 102 -2.86 -31.70 43.92
CA TRP A 102 -3.88 -32.63 43.41
C TRP A 102 -3.59 -34.08 43.80
N SER A 103 -2.33 -34.49 43.77
CA SER A 103 -1.92 -35.83 44.19
C SER A 103 -2.18 -36.02 45.68
N GLY A 104 -1.92 -35.01 46.52
CA GLY A 104 -2.24 -35.05 47.95
C GLY A 104 -3.75 -35.15 48.21
N ALA A 105 -4.57 -34.36 47.51
CA ALA A 105 -6.03 -34.44 47.62
C ALA A 105 -6.55 -35.83 47.23
N PHE A 106 -6.04 -36.41 46.15
CA PHE A 106 -6.43 -37.74 45.69
C PHE A 106 -5.96 -38.85 46.62
N ALA A 107 -4.72 -38.75 47.14
CA ALA A 107 -4.20 -39.69 48.13
C ALA A 107 -5.02 -39.67 49.43
N ALA A 108 -5.41 -38.49 49.91
CA ALA A 108 -6.28 -38.34 51.07
C ALA A 108 -7.67 -38.96 50.84
N LEU A 109 -8.25 -38.76 49.66
CA LEU A 109 -9.54 -39.35 49.28
C LEU A 109 -9.49 -40.88 49.23
N LEU A 110 -8.40 -41.43 48.69
CA LEU A 110 -8.23 -42.88 48.54
C LEU A 110 -7.75 -43.57 49.82
N ALA A 111 -7.21 -42.83 50.79
CA ALA A 111 -6.56 -43.40 51.99
C ALA A 111 -7.35 -44.54 52.67
N PRO A 112 -8.68 -44.45 52.88
CA PRO A 112 -9.43 -45.54 53.50
C PRO A 112 -9.48 -46.83 52.65
N ALA A 113 -9.48 -46.69 51.33
CA ALA A 113 -9.48 -47.84 50.42
C ALA A 113 -8.09 -48.51 50.38
N VAL A 114 -7.02 -47.71 50.34
CA VAL A 114 -5.64 -48.24 50.26
C VAL A 114 -5.18 -48.85 51.60
N ALA A 115 -5.69 -48.36 52.72
CA ALA A 115 -5.35 -48.86 54.06
C ALA A 115 -5.60 -50.37 54.22
N SER A 116 -6.66 -50.89 53.59
CA SER A 116 -7.02 -52.32 53.67
C SER A 116 -5.97 -53.28 53.06
N GLY A 117 -5.08 -52.77 52.21
CA GLY A 117 -3.99 -53.54 51.59
C GLY A 117 -2.60 -53.00 51.94
N ALA A 118 -2.50 -52.10 52.92
CA ALA A 118 -1.23 -51.50 53.32
C ALA A 118 -0.38 -52.49 54.15
N PRO A 119 0.96 -52.45 54.00
CA PRO A 119 1.85 -53.26 54.83
C PRO A 119 1.80 -52.80 56.30
N ALA A 120 2.00 -53.74 57.22
CA ALA A 120 2.08 -53.47 58.66
C ALA A 120 3.19 -52.44 58.97
N GLY A 121 2.88 -51.47 59.85
CA GLY A 121 3.78 -50.36 60.20
C GLY A 121 3.75 -49.16 59.22
N SER A 122 2.77 -49.11 58.31
CA SER A 122 2.55 -47.92 57.48
C SER A 122 1.92 -46.77 58.29
N LEU A 123 2.06 -45.53 57.81
CA LEU A 123 1.41 -44.35 58.41
C LEU A 123 -0.12 -44.47 58.51
N LEU A 124 -0.72 -45.38 57.73
CA LEU A 124 -2.15 -45.67 57.73
C LEU A 124 -2.55 -46.75 58.76
N ASP A 125 -1.61 -47.56 59.23
CA ASP A 125 -1.85 -48.69 60.14
C ASP A 125 -2.23 -48.24 61.56
N ASP A 126 -1.71 -47.09 61.98
CA ASP A 126 -1.97 -46.49 63.32
C ASP A 126 -3.29 -45.70 63.40
N LEU A 127 -3.98 -45.48 62.27
CA LEU A 127 -5.20 -44.67 62.21
C LEU A 127 -6.44 -45.54 62.44
N ASP A 128 -7.26 -45.16 63.42
CA ASP A 128 -8.58 -45.76 63.62
C ASP A 128 -9.58 -45.32 62.54
N SER A 129 -10.82 -45.86 62.58
CA SER A 129 -11.86 -45.52 61.61
C SER A 129 -12.21 -44.03 61.59
N ALA A 130 -12.09 -43.35 62.73
CA ALA A 130 -12.33 -41.91 62.84
C ALA A 130 -11.20 -41.10 62.17
N GLY A 131 -9.95 -41.50 62.38
CA GLY A 131 -8.78 -40.95 61.71
C GLY A 131 -8.83 -41.10 60.20
N MET A 132 -9.22 -42.28 59.70
CA MET A 132 -9.41 -42.51 58.25
C MET A 132 -10.50 -41.63 57.65
N ALA A 133 -11.63 -41.47 58.35
CA ALA A 133 -12.70 -40.57 57.93
C ALA A 133 -12.24 -39.11 57.91
N ALA A 134 -11.44 -38.68 58.88
CA ALA A 134 -10.88 -37.33 58.93
C ALA A 134 -9.89 -37.06 57.78
N VAL A 135 -9.01 -38.02 57.45
CA VAL A 135 -8.10 -37.93 56.30
C VAL A 135 -8.88 -37.86 54.98
N ALA A 136 -9.89 -38.71 54.80
CA ALA A 136 -10.75 -38.66 53.63
C ALA A 136 -11.53 -37.34 53.51
N ALA A 137 -12.03 -36.81 54.63
CA ALA A 137 -12.72 -35.51 54.66
C ALA A 137 -11.77 -34.35 54.31
N ALA A 138 -10.49 -34.43 54.65
CA ALA A 138 -9.48 -33.43 54.31
C ALA A 138 -9.20 -33.34 52.79
N SER A 139 -9.61 -34.33 52.00
CA SER A 139 -9.45 -34.32 50.53
C SER A 139 -10.21 -33.16 49.87
N ILE A 140 -11.39 -32.79 50.40
CA ILE A 140 -12.25 -31.72 49.88
C ILE A 140 -11.60 -30.34 50.03
N PRO A 141 -11.22 -29.86 51.24
CA PRO A 141 -10.56 -28.56 51.38
C PRO A 141 -9.19 -28.52 50.67
N LEU A 142 -8.46 -29.65 50.62
CA LEU A 142 -7.20 -29.73 49.88
C LEU A 142 -7.41 -29.62 48.36
N ALA A 143 -8.46 -30.22 47.80
CA ALA A 143 -8.83 -30.07 46.39
C ALA A 143 -9.28 -28.64 46.06
N VAL A 144 -10.03 -27.98 46.95
CA VAL A 144 -10.40 -26.56 46.79
C VAL A 144 -9.16 -25.67 46.79
N LEU A 145 -8.23 -25.89 47.72
CA LEU A 145 -6.95 -25.18 47.76
C LEU A 145 -6.15 -25.44 46.47
N ALA A 146 -6.07 -26.70 46.02
CA ALA A 146 -5.40 -27.07 44.77
C ALA A 146 -5.99 -26.32 43.57
N ALA A 147 -7.32 -26.21 43.48
CA ALA A 147 -8.00 -25.48 42.42
C ALA A 147 -7.71 -23.98 42.45
N ILE A 148 -7.74 -23.35 43.63
CA ILE A 148 -7.44 -21.92 43.80
C ILE A 148 -5.97 -21.63 43.41
N VAL A 149 -5.03 -22.42 43.93
CA VAL A 149 -3.61 -22.28 43.64
C VAL A 149 -3.34 -22.49 42.15
N THR A 150 -3.91 -23.52 41.54
CA THR A 150 -3.76 -23.79 40.10
C THR A 150 -4.27 -22.63 39.26
N ARG A 151 -5.44 -22.06 39.57
CA ARG A 151 -5.98 -20.89 38.86
C ARG A 151 -5.11 -19.66 39.03
N GLY A 152 -4.62 -19.39 40.24
CA GLY A 152 -3.73 -18.26 40.54
C GLY A 152 -2.41 -18.37 39.78
N LEU A 153 -1.79 -19.56 39.80
CA LEU A 153 -0.56 -19.84 39.06
C LEU A 153 -0.75 -19.72 37.54
N ALA A 154 -1.85 -20.26 37.01
CA ALA A 154 -2.17 -20.17 35.58
C ALA A 154 -2.39 -18.71 35.15
N ALA A 155 -3.14 -17.93 35.94
CA ALA A 155 -3.37 -16.51 35.68
C ALA A 155 -2.06 -15.70 35.76
N GLY A 156 -1.20 -15.98 36.75
CA GLY A 156 0.11 -15.35 36.88
C GLY A 156 1.04 -15.66 35.70
N CYS A 157 1.10 -16.93 35.28
CA CYS A 157 1.88 -17.33 34.11
C CYS A 157 1.35 -16.67 32.82
N ALA A 158 0.03 -16.58 32.67
CA ALA A 158 -0.59 -15.90 31.53
C ALA A 158 -0.27 -14.40 31.52
N ALA A 159 -0.38 -13.72 32.67
CA ALA A 159 -0.06 -12.29 32.79
C ALA A 159 1.44 -12.01 32.51
N LEU A 160 2.34 -12.86 32.99
CA LEU A 160 3.77 -12.77 32.68
C LEU A 160 4.05 -12.99 31.19
N ALA A 161 3.42 -13.99 30.59
CA ALA A 161 3.54 -14.25 29.15
C ALA A 161 3.01 -13.08 28.33
N GLU A 162 1.85 -12.51 28.68
CA GLU A 162 1.28 -11.35 28.03
C GLU A 162 2.18 -10.12 28.18
N GLY A 163 2.71 -9.84 29.38
CA GLY A 163 3.62 -8.71 29.60
C GLY A 163 4.91 -8.79 28.77
N LEU A 164 5.47 -10.01 28.64
CA LEU A 164 6.69 -10.25 27.86
C LEU A 164 6.44 -10.24 26.34
N LEU A 165 5.25 -10.68 25.89
CA LEU A 165 4.89 -10.79 24.46
C LEU A 165 4.15 -9.55 23.92
N ALA A 166 3.66 -8.66 24.77
CA ALA A 166 2.89 -7.48 24.36
C ALA A 166 3.71 -6.52 23.48
N GLU A 167 5.01 -6.36 23.75
CA GLU A 167 5.91 -5.55 22.93
C GLU A 167 6.00 -6.09 21.49
N ASP A 168 6.11 -7.40 21.33
CA ASP A 168 6.19 -8.06 20.02
C ASP A 168 4.90 -7.90 19.22
N ARG A 169 3.74 -7.96 19.89
CA ARG A 169 2.43 -7.76 19.27
C ARG A 169 2.23 -6.30 18.85
N ALA A 170 2.60 -5.35 19.70
CA ALA A 170 2.51 -3.92 19.38
C ALA A 170 3.41 -3.56 18.19
N GLU A 171 4.64 -4.08 18.14
CA GLU A 171 5.56 -3.87 17.01
C GLU A 171 5.00 -4.50 15.72
N LEU A 172 4.41 -5.70 15.80
CA LEU A 172 3.78 -6.35 14.65
C LEU A 172 2.56 -5.55 14.14
N GLU A 173 1.70 -5.08 15.03
CA GLU A 173 0.55 -4.24 14.70
C GLU A 173 1.00 -2.91 14.05
N GLN A 174 2.08 -2.31 14.55
CA GLN A 174 2.68 -1.12 13.95
C GLN A 174 3.28 -1.39 12.55
N ARG A 175 3.91 -2.55 12.35
CA ARG A 175 4.39 -2.96 11.02
C ARG A 175 3.23 -3.18 10.06
N ILE A 176 2.17 -3.86 10.49
CA ILE A 176 0.96 -4.07 9.68
C ILE A 176 0.30 -2.73 9.32
N SER A 177 0.18 -1.80 10.26
CA SER A 177 -0.40 -0.48 9.99
C SER A 177 0.46 0.33 9.01
N SER A 178 1.78 0.30 9.16
CA SER A 178 2.71 0.96 8.22
C SER A 178 2.64 0.37 6.80
N LEU A 179 2.52 -0.96 6.68
CA LEU A 179 2.36 -1.64 5.39
C LEU A 179 1.00 -1.31 4.75
N LYS A 180 -0.08 -1.28 5.54
CA LYS A 180 -1.40 -0.87 5.08
C LYS A 180 -1.39 0.59 4.60
N ALA A 181 -0.77 1.51 5.34
CA ALA A 181 -0.66 2.91 4.97
C ALA A 181 0.14 3.10 3.66
N THR A 182 1.27 2.39 3.52
CA THR A 182 2.09 2.44 2.31
C THR A 182 1.35 1.86 1.10
N ARG A 183 0.60 0.77 1.28
CA ARG A 183 -0.21 0.16 0.21
C ARG A 183 -1.37 1.06 -0.21
N SER A 184 -2.05 1.71 0.75
CA SER A 184 -3.11 2.68 0.44
C SER A 184 -2.55 3.82 -0.41
N GLY A 185 -1.44 4.44 0.02
CA GLY A 185 -0.82 5.53 -0.73
C GLY A 185 -0.37 5.13 -2.14
N ALA A 186 0.14 3.90 -2.31
CA ALA A 186 0.49 3.38 -3.62
C ALA A 186 -0.73 3.21 -4.54
N VAL A 187 -1.84 2.67 -4.01
CA VAL A 187 -3.10 2.51 -4.76
C VAL A 187 -3.68 3.87 -5.13
N ASP A 188 -3.74 4.81 -4.19
CA ASP A 188 -4.26 6.16 -4.43
C ASP A 188 -3.43 6.90 -5.49
N SER A 189 -2.09 6.74 -5.46
CA SER A 189 -1.20 7.31 -6.47
C SER A 189 -1.39 6.68 -7.85
N ALA A 190 -1.66 5.38 -7.92
CA ALA A 190 -1.91 4.66 -9.17
C ALA A 190 -3.26 5.08 -9.77
N ASP A 191 -4.29 5.22 -8.95
CA ASP A 191 -5.62 5.65 -9.39
C ASP A 191 -5.60 7.09 -9.93
N ALA A 192 -4.90 8.00 -9.24
CA ALA A 192 -4.70 9.37 -9.72
C ALA A 192 -3.96 9.42 -11.08
N ARG A 193 -2.99 8.52 -11.28
CA ARG A 193 -2.26 8.40 -12.56
C ARG A 193 -3.15 7.87 -13.67
N LEU A 194 -3.95 6.85 -13.40
CA LEU A 194 -4.90 6.29 -14.37
C LEU A 194 -5.94 7.32 -14.82
N ARG A 195 -6.54 8.07 -13.88
CA ARG A 195 -7.50 9.13 -14.22
C ARG A 195 -6.90 10.24 -15.07
N ARG A 196 -5.61 10.54 -14.88
CA ARG A 196 -4.90 11.52 -15.72
C ARG A 196 -4.71 10.97 -17.13
N ILE A 197 -4.24 9.72 -17.27
CA ILE A 197 -4.09 9.05 -18.57
C ILE A 197 -5.43 8.96 -19.30
N GLU A 198 -6.51 8.61 -18.60
CA GLU A 198 -7.85 8.56 -19.17
C GLU A 198 -8.29 9.92 -19.73
N ARG A 199 -8.09 11.00 -18.96
CA ARG A 199 -8.43 12.36 -19.41
C ARG A 199 -7.59 12.81 -20.59
N ASP A 200 -6.27 12.61 -20.52
CA ASP A 200 -5.35 12.99 -21.59
C ASP A 200 -5.64 12.22 -22.88
N LEU A 201 -6.01 10.94 -22.76
CA LEU A 201 -6.44 10.11 -23.88
C LEU A 201 -7.77 10.60 -24.45
N HIS A 202 -8.75 10.86 -23.59
CA HIS A 202 -10.07 11.32 -24.01
C HIS A 202 -9.99 12.67 -24.73
N ASP A 203 -9.32 13.65 -24.14
CA ASP A 203 -9.20 15.01 -24.70
C ASP A 203 -8.32 15.01 -25.97
N GLY A 204 -7.26 14.19 -25.99
CA GLY A 204 -6.37 14.03 -27.13
C GLY A 204 -7.01 13.29 -28.31
N ALA A 205 -7.86 12.31 -28.04
CA ALA A 205 -8.61 11.59 -29.08
C ALA A 205 -9.73 12.46 -29.66
N GLN A 206 -10.44 13.23 -28.83
CA GLN A 206 -11.52 14.10 -29.27
C GLN A 206 -11.04 15.21 -30.21
N HIS A 207 -9.96 15.91 -29.88
CA HIS A 207 -9.42 16.96 -30.75
C HIS A 207 -9.01 16.43 -32.12
N ARG A 208 -8.39 15.24 -32.18
CA ARG A 208 -7.91 14.64 -33.43
C ARG A 208 -9.03 14.06 -34.28
N LEU A 209 -10.02 13.40 -33.67
CA LEU A 209 -11.20 12.94 -34.40
C LEU A 209 -11.98 14.12 -34.99
N ALA A 210 -12.06 15.24 -34.27
CA ALA A 210 -12.65 16.47 -34.78
C ALA A 210 -11.85 17.04 -35.98
N TYR A 211 -10.52 17.04 -35.90
CA TYR A 211 -9.65 17.48 -37.01
C TYR A 211 -9.82 16.61 -38.26
N ILE A 212 -9.76 15.28 -38.12
CA ILE A 212 -9.95 14.32 -39.23
C ILE A 212 -11.35 14.48 -39.85
N ALA A 213 -12.39 14.64 -39.04
CA ALA A 213 -13.75 14.86 -39.53
C ALA A 213 -13.88 16.18 -40.30
N MET A 214 -13.16 17.23 -39.88
CA MET A 214 -13.15 18.53 -40.56
C MET A 214 -12.44 18.46 -41.91
N GLU A 215 -11.28 17.80 -41.99
CA GLU A 215 -10.55 17.62 -43.25
C GLU A 215 -11.30 16.74 -44.26
N LEU A 216 -11.94 15.66 -43.80
CA LEU A 216 -12.85 14.87 -44.62
C LEU A 216 -14.05 15.69 -45.13
N GLY A 217 -14.58 16.60 -44.30
CA GLY A 217 -15.63 17.54 -44.68
C GLY A 217 -15.19 18.50 -45.79
N ARG A 218 -13.95 19.03 -45.71
CA ARG A 218 -13.36 19.91 -46.74
C ARG A 218 -13.10 19.17 -48.04
N ALA A 219 -12.57 17.94 -47.98
CA ALA A 219 -12.39 17.08 -49.14
C ALA A 219 -13.74 16.81 -49.85
N ARG A 220 -14.79 16.49 -49.09
CA ARG A 220 -16.14 16.26 -49.63
C ARG A 220 -16.74 17.50 -50.31
N ALA A 221 -16.49 18.69 -49.76
CA ALA A 221 -16.98 19.95 -50.33
C ALA A 221 -16.24 20.33 -51.64
N LYS A 222 -14.96 19.98 -51.79
CA LYS A 222 -14.16 20.25 -52.99
C LYS A 222 -14.37 19.24 -54.12
N LEU A 223 -14.94 18.06 -53.83
CA LEU A 223 -15.21 16.99 -54.79
C LEU A 223 -15.97 17.44 -56.05
N ALA A 224 -16.86 18.43 -55.93
CA ALA A 224 -17.66 18.94 -57.04
C ALA A 224 -16.99 20.08 -57.82
N THR A 225 -15.94 20.70 -57.27
CA THR A 225 -15.42 22.00 -57.75
C THR A 225 -13.96 21.93 -58.19
N ASP A 226 -13.15 21.07 -57.57
CA ASP A 226 -11.73 20.88 -57.88
C ASP A 226 -11.26 19.46 -57.51
N PRO A 227 -11.47 18.47 -58.40
CA PRO A 227 -11.19 17.06 -58.13
C PRO A 227 -9.71 16.77 -57.87
N ASP A 228 -8.81 17.54 -58.48
CA ASP A 228 -7.36 17.29 -58.40
C ASP A 228 -6.80 17.58 -56.98
N GLN A 229 -7.45 18.46 -56.21
CA GLN A 229 -7.08 18.74 -54.82
C GLN A 229 -7.64 17.73 -53.80
N VAL A 230 -8.56 16.86 -54.21
CA VAL A 230 -9.25 15.93 -53.30
C VAL A 230 -8.32 14.82 -52.85
N ASP A 231 -7.49 14.28 -53.76
CA ASP A 231 -6.52 13.23 -53.44
C ASP A 231 -5.49 13.69 -52.41
N ALA A 232 -5.05 14.95 -52.49
CA ALA A 232 -4.12 15.54 -51.52
C ALA A 232 -4.73 15.66 -50.11
N LEU A 233 -5.98 16.11 -50.00
CA LEU A 233 -6.70 16.22 -48.71
C LEU A 233 -7.01 14.85 -48.10
N LEU A 234 -7.34 13.86 -48.93
CA LEU A 234 -7.51 12.47 -48.48
C LEU A 234 -6.20 11.87 -47.98
N ALA A 235 -5.07 12.13 -48.66
CA ALA A 235 -3.75 11.68 -48.22
C ALA A 235 -3.37 12.31 -46.87
N GLU A 236 -3.61 13.61 -46.69
CA GLU A 236 -3.33 14.32 -45.44
C GLU A 236 -4.16 13.78 -44.26
N ALA A 237 -5.48 13.59 -44.44
CA ALA A 237 -6.34 12.99 -43.42
C ALA A 237 -5.96 11.53 -43.09
N HIS A 238 -5.48 10.78 -44.09
CA HIS A 238 -5.04 9.40 -43.91
C HIS A 238 -3.71 9.30 -43.15
N ASP A 239 -2.76 10.18 -43.43
CA ASP A 239 -1.49 10.22 -42.69
C ASP A 239 -1.68 10.72 -41.26
N GLU A 240 -2.59 11.66 -41.03
CA GLU A 240 -2.91 12.11 -39.67
C GLU A 240 -3.60 11.02 -38.83
N SER A 241 -4.42 10.17 -39.47
CA SER A 241 -4.98 8.97 -38.84
C SER A 241 -3.89 7.96 -38.45
N LYS A 242 -2.84 7.78 -39.28
CA LYS A 242 -1.70 6.90 -38.94
C LYS A 242 -0.88 7.44 -37.77
N VAL A 243 -0.71 8.76 -37.67
CA VAL A 243 -0.02 9.40 -36.54
C VAL A 243 -0.81 9.15 -35.25
N ALA A 244 -2.12 9.41 -35.25
CA ALA A 244 -2.99 9.16 -34.10
C ALA A 244 -2.98 7.69 -33.63
N MET A 245 -3.00 6.74 -34.56
CA MET A 245 -2.94 5.30 -34.25
C MET A 245 -1.58 4.84 -33.71
N ARG A 246 -0.49 5.55 -34.01
CA ARG A 246 0.84 5.29 -33.41
C ARG A 246 0.89 5.81 -31.98
N GLU A 247 0.46 7.05 -31.75
CA GLU A 247 0.43 7.64 -30.41
C GLU A 247 -0.48 6.87 -29.43
N LEU A 248 -1.66 6.44 -29.88
CA LEU A 248 -2.55 5.59 -29.08
C LEU A 248 -1.90 4.26 -28.70
N ARG A 249 -1.12 3.68 -29.62
CA ARG A 249 -0.43 2.41 -29.41
C ARG A 249 0.73 2.55 -28.41
N ASP A 250 1.45 3.66 -28.48
CA ASP A 250 2.51 4.00 -27.54
C ASP A 250 1.94 4.28 -26.14
N LEU A 251 0.74 4.88 -26.06
CA LEU A 251 0.01 5.10 -24.81
C LEU A 251 -0.47 3.78 -24.18
N VAL A 252 -1.09 2.90 -24.97
CA VAL A 252 -1.65 1.61 -24.51
C VAL A 252 -0.57 0.61 -24.10
N ARG A 253 0.61 0.65 -24.73
CA ARG A 253 1.74 -0.24 -24.37
C ARG A 253 2.51 0.22 -23.14
N GLY A 254 2.06 1.29 -22.48
CA GLY A 254 2.67 1.81 -21.27
C GLY A 254 3.96 2.54 -21.59
N ILE A 255 3.83 3.78 -22.09
CA ILE A 255 4.86 4.83 -22.11
C ILE A 255 6.30 4.29 -22.25
N HIS A 256 6.53 3.49 -23.29
CA HIS A 256 7.86 3.24 -23.79
C HIS A 256 7.83 3.64 -25.26
N PRO A 257 8.42 4.78 -25.64
CA PRO A 257 8.44 5.21 -27.02
C PRO A 257 9.15 4.12 -27.82
N SER A 258 8.47 3.53 -28.81
CA SER A 258 9.04 2.47 -29.65
C SER A 258 10.39 2.89 -30.28
N VAL A 259 10.54 4.18 -30.56
CA VAL A 259 11.81 4.79 -31.02
C VAL A 259 12.96 4.61 -30.03
N LEU A 260 12.70 4.64 -28.72
CA LEU A 260 13.72 4.45 -27.68
C LEU A 260 14.27 3.02 -27.70
N SER A 261 13.39 2.02 -27.88
CA SER A 261 13.81 0.61 -28.04
C SER A 261 14.62 0.40 -29.33
N ASP A 262 14.09 0.91 -30.44
CA ASP A 262 14.60 0.56 -31.78
C ASP A 262 15.87 1.33 -32.14
N ARG A 263 15.97 2.61 -31.75
CA ARG A 263 17.01 3.54 -32.23
C ARG A 263 17.77 4.27 -31.11
N GLY A 264 17.40 4.06 -29.84
CA GLY A 264 18.08 4.65 -28.69
C GLY A 264 17.66 6.09 -28.36
N LEU A 265 18.26 6.64 -27.30
CA LEU A 265 17.91 7.95 -26.74
C LEU A 265 18.10 9.11 -27.71
N ASP A 266 19.23 9.17 -28.43
CA ASP A 266 19.53 10.28 -29.35
C ASP A 266 18.46 10.43 -30.42
N ALA A 267 18.09 9.33 -31.09
CA ALA A 267 17.04 9.32 -32.10
C ALA A 267 15.67 9.70 -31.53
N ALA A 268 15.38 9.30 -30.29
CA ALA A 268 14.14 9.64 -29.61
C ALA A 268 14.06 11.14 -29.27
N LEU A 269 15.17 11.73 -28.82
CA LEU A 269 15.25 13.15 -28.50
C LEU A 269 15.25 14.03 -29.75
N SER A 270 15.92 13.64 -30.84
CA SER A 270 15.83 14.35 -32.12
C SER A 270 14.38 14.45 -32.61
N GLY A 271 13.60 13.37 -32.47
CA GLY A 271 12.18 13.40 -32.79
C GLY A 271 11.36 14.33 -31.90
N LEU A 272 11.73 14.51 -30.62
CA LEU A 272 11.10 15.51 -29.75
C LEU A 272 11.44 16.93 -30.17
N ALA A 273 12.68 17.20 -30.56
CA ALA A 273 13.11 18.51 -31.04
C ALA A 273 12.37 18.94 -32.31
N GLU A 274 12.16 18.03 -33.27
CA GLU A 274 11.40 18.31 -34.50
C GLU A 274 9.94 18.71 -34.24
N ARG A 275 9.33 18.19 -33.16
CA ARG A 275 7.92 18.44 -32.81
C ARG A 275 7.71 19.55 -31.78
N ALA A 276 8.79 20.12 -31.26
CA ALA A 276 8.71 21.16 -30.25
C ALA A 276 8.12 22.46 -30.84
N SER A 277 7.41 23.22 -30.00
CA SER A 277 6.79 24.50 -30.39
C SER A 277 7.79 25.63 -30.62
N VAL A 278 9.06 25.43 -30.26
CA VAL A 278 10.18 26.35 -30.45
C VAL A 278 11.35 25.57 -31.04
N PRO A 279 12.26 26.20 -31.80
CA PRO A 279 13.50 25.56 -32.22
C PRO A 279 14.27 25.00 -31.01
N VAL A 280 14.65 23.72 -31.08
CA VAL A 280 15.40 23.03 -30.03
C VAL A 280 16.73 22.55 -30.59
N GLU A 281 17.82 22.95 -29.95
CA GLU A 281 19.15 22.38 -30.21
C GLU A 281 19.48 21.33 -29.15
N ILE A 282 19.82 20.11 -29.59
CA ILE A 282 20.25 19.03 -28.71
C ILE A 282 21.76 18.88 -28.85
N ARG A 283 22.48 18.94 -27.73
CA ARG A 283 23.93 18.73 -27.65
C ARG A 283 24.22 17.57 -26.71
N GLY A 284 25.21 16.77 -27.09
CA GLY A 284 25.59 15.56 -26.37
C GLY A 284 25.42 14.33 -27.26
N GLY A 285 26.32 13.38 -27.08
CA GLY A 285 26.31 12.08 -27.75
C GLY A 285 27.03 11.09 -26.84
N PHE A 286 26.45 9.91 -26.68
CA PHE A 286 27.00 8.87 -25.82
C PHE A 286 27.59 7.76 -26.67
N GLU A 287 28.82 7.35 -26.38
CA GLU A 287 29.35 6.09 -26.89
C GLU A 287 28.74 4.93 -26.08
N GLY A 288 27.84 4.16 -26.69
CA GLY A 288 27.21 2.97 -26.11
C GLY A 288 25.76 3.18 -25.60
N ARG A 289 25.09 2.08 -25.26
CA ARG A 289 23.71 2.12 -24.71
C ARG A 289 23.70 2.36 -23.20
N LEU A 290 22.76 3.18 -22.75
CA LEU A 290 22.52 3.44 -21.33
C LEU A 290 21.58 2.35 -20.78
N PRO A 291 21.51 2.17 -19.44
CA PRO A 291 20.50 1.31 -18.84
C PRO A 291 19.09 1.76 -19.28
N PRO A 292 18.18 0.85 -19.69
CA PRO A 292 16.87 1.22 -20.25
C PRO A 292 16.04 2.14 -19.35
N ALA A 293 16.18 2.00 -18.02
CA ALA A 293 15.52 2.86 -17.04
C ALA A 293 16.01 4.32 -17.11
N VAL A 294 17.31 4.54 -17.36
CA VAL A 294 17.93 5.86 -17.48
C VAL A 294 17.51 6.52 -18.79
N GLU A 295 17.56 5.79 -19.90
CA GLU A 295 17.08 6.30 -21.20
C GLU A 295 15.62 6.73 -21.13
N THR A 296 14.78 5.91 -20.49
CA THR A 296 13.35 6.19 -20.35
C THR A 296 13.11 7.43 -19.48
N ALA A 297 13.82 7.55 -18.37
CA ALA A 297 13.70 8.71 -17.48
C ALA A 297 14.15 10.01 -18.17
N ALA A 298 15.30 9.99 -18.85
CA ALA A 298 15.84 11.14 -19.58
C ALA A 298 14.88 11.61 -20.67
N TYR A 299 14.32 10.67 -21.46
CA TYR A 299 13.33 10.98 -22.48
C TYR A 299 12.12 11.75 -21.91
N TYR A 300 11.55 11.26 -20.81
CA TYR A 300 10.36 11.91 -20.21
C TYR A 300 10.67 13.27 -19.60
N VAL A 301 11.81 13.41 -18.94
CA VAL A 301 12.23 14.70 -18.39
C VAL A 301 12.35 15.73 -19.51
N VAL A 302 13.01 15.38 -20.62
CA VAL A 302 13.14 16.29 -21.77
C VAL A 302 11.78 16.58 -22.40
N ALA A 303 10.94 15.57 -22.63
CA ALA A 303 9.62 15.74 -23.23
C ALA A 303 8.70 16.68 -22.41
N GLU A 304 8.65 16.49 -21.10
CA GLU A 304 7.87 17.33 -20.19
C GLU A 304 8.44 18.75 -20.11
N THR A 305 9.77 18.88 -20.08
CA THR A 305 10.43 20.19 -20.05
C THR A 305 10.13 20.99 -21.32
N LEU A 306 10.22 20.37 -22.51
CA LEU A 306 9.89 21.03 -23.78
C LEU A 306 8.40 21.39 -23.88
N THR A 307 7.52 20.54 -23.33
CA THR A 307 6.08 20.84 -23.24
C THR A 307 5.84 22.08 -22.37
N ASN A 308 6.51 22.17 -21.22
CA ASN A 308 6.43 23.32 -20.32
C ASN A 308 7.02 24.58 -20.94
N VAL A 309 8.11 24.47 -21.68
CA VAL A 309 8.67 25.58 -22.46
C VAL A 309 7.62 26.13 -23.42
N GLY A 310 6.97 25.28 -24.20
CA GLY A 310 5.95 25.69 -25.16
C GLY A 310 4.71 26.32 -24.55
N ARG A 311 4.28 25.88 -23.36
CA ARG A 311 3.05 26.35 -22.71
C ARG A 311 3.25 27.55 -21.79
N HIS A 312 4.43 27.70 -21.20
CA HIS A 312 4.59 28.57 -20.03
C HIS A 312 5.81 29.50 -20.06
N SER A 313 6.82 29.24 -20.89
CA SER A 313 8.08 29.99 -20.79
C SER A 313 8.11 31.32 -21.55
N GLY A 314 7.37 31.45 -22.64
CA GLY A 314 7.53 32.56 -23.59
C GLY A 314 8.87 32.56 -24.34
N ALA A 315 9.65 31.48 -24.26
CA ALA A 315 10.95 31.37 -24.93
C ALA A 315 10.78 31.28 -26.44
N THR A 316 11.78 31.76 -27.19
CA THR A 316 11.85 31.68 -28.65
C THR A 316 12.72 30.54 -29.16
N ALA A 317 13.50 29.90 -28.28
CA ALA A 317 14.33 28.72 -28.56
C ALA A 317 14.63 27.96 -27.26
N ALA A 318 15.02 26.69 -27.37
CA ALA A 318 15.47 25.87 -26.24
C ALA A 318 16.77 25.10 -26.58
N HIS A 319 17.56 24.81 -25.56
CA HIS A 319 18.78 24.01 -25.69
C HIS A 319 18.70 22.85 -24.67
N VAL A 320 19.02 21.65 -25.13
CA VAL A 320 19.08 20.44 -24.30
C VAL A 320 20.50 19.91 -24.37
N GLU A 321 21.17 19.83 -23.21
CA GLU A 321 22.52 19.27 -23.12
C GLU A 321 22.49 17.99 -22.29
N LEU A 322 23.10 16.94 -22.82
CA LEU A 322 23.19 15.62 -22.21
C LEU A 322 24.66 15.34 -21.90
N GLN A 323 24.99 15.13 -20.62
CA GLN A 323 26.35 14.84 -20.18
C GLN A 323 26.35 13.53 -19.36
N ARG A 324 27.33 12.67 -19.59
CA ARG A 324 27.49 11.43 -18.83
C ARG A 324 28.73 11.55 -17.94
N ASP A 325 28.52 11.36 -16.64
CA ASP A 325 29.59 11.25 -15.65
C ASP A 325 29.56 9.84 -15.04
N GLY A 326 30.36 8.94 -15.63
CA GLY A 326 30.40 7.52 -15.25
C GLY A 326 29.08 6.78 -15.48
N ASP A 327 28.39 6.44 -14.38
CA ASP A 327 27.08 5.76 -14.37
C ASP A 327 25.88 6.72 -14.21
N GLN A 328 26.13 8.04 -14.24
CA GLN A 328 25.10 9.07 -14.14
C GLN A 328 24.94 9.84 -15.47
N LEU A 329 23.71 10.31 -15.68
CA LEU A 329 23.26 11.12 -16.81
C LEU A 329 22.68 12.44 -16.30
#